data_AF-A0A1Y6CY52-F1
#
_entry.id   AF-A0A1Y6CY52-F1
#
_cell.length_a   1.000
_cell.length_b   1.000
_cell.length_c   1.000
_cell.angle_alpha   90.00
_cell.angle_beta   90.00
_cell.angle_gamma   90.00
#
_symmetry.space_group_name_H-M   'P 1'
#
loop_
_entity.id
_entity.type
_entity.pdbx_description
1 polymer ?
#
loop_
_entity_poly.entity_id
_entity_poly.type
_entity_poly.pdbx_seq_one_letter_code
_entity_poly.pdbx_strand_id
1 'polypeptide(L)'
;MMDARVQQVELGDFAGPSCLDPAVSLDELAAFGTALPRRDGRLFFDYWLAHWRDGRPPRRADVLPEELGRLLAQVFLIEVEPETGRLRYRLIGTGIAAGIGYDSTGRYLDEVSAGFPEALRARWQRRDALCVGQGRPVCSGWSLDHIGRAWRAVVSLRLPLIEDGRVTHLLGFGAVE
;
A
#
# COMPACT_ATOMS: atom_id res chain seq x y z
N MET A 1 24.80 0.35 -24.97
CA MET A 1 24.51 1.73 -24.54
C MET A 1 23.41 1.62 -23.50
N MET A 2 23.76 1.74 -22.21
CA MET A 2 22.85 1.54 -21.08
C MET A 2 21.76 2.62 -21.14
N ASP A 3 20.50 2.22 -21.27
CA ASP A 3 19.37 3.14 -21.41
C ASP A 3 19.23 3.97 -20.12
N ALA A 4 19.28 5.29 -20.27
CA ALA A 4 19.27 6.28 -19.19
C ALA A 4 17.91 6.39 -18.46
N ARG A 5 17.05 5.37 -18.58
CA ARG A 5 15.72 5.30 -17.96
C ARG A 5 15.70 4.62 -16.60
N VAL A 6 16.80 4.00 -16.18
CA VAL A 6 16.90 3.30 -14.87
C VAL A 6 17.32 4.26 -13.73
N GLN A 7 17.45 5.57 -14.01
CA GLN A 7 17.82 6.58 -13.00
C GLN A 7 16.63 7.36 -12.43
N GLN A 8 15.38 7.01 -12.75
CA GLN A 8 14.22 7.70 -12.21
C GLN A 8 13.52 6.91 -11.09
N VAL A 9 13.86 7.33 -9.88
CA VAL A 9 13.02 7.38 -8.67
C VAL A 9 13.03 6.11 -7.80
N GLU A 10 14.05 6.00 -6.94
CA GLU A 10 13.80 5.55 -5.56
C GLU A 10 12.76 6.51 -4.97
N LEU A 11 11.48 6.17 -5.14
CA LEU A 11 10.41 6.92 -4.53
C LEU A 11 10.55 6.62 -3.04
N GLY A 12 11.20 7.52 -2.30
CA GLY A 12 11.29 7.40 -0.85
C GLY A 12 9.91 7.19 -0.24
N ASP A 13 9.86 6.59 0.95
CA ASP A 13 8.58 6.43 1.63
C ASP A 13 8.07 7.79 2.08
N PHE A 14 6.83 8.13 1.74
CA PHE A 14 6.16 9.29 2.32
C PHE A 14 4.76 8.92 2.77
N ALA A 15 4.33 9.54 3.86
CA ALA A 15 3.08 9.22 4.54
C ALA A 15 2.19 10.47 4.65
N GLY A 16 0.90 10.28 4.42
CA GLY A 16 -0.13 11.30 4.63
C GLY A 16 -0.41 11.57 6.13
N PRO A 17 -1.43 12.37 6.44
CA PRO A 17 -1.87 12.59 7.83
C PRO A 17 -2.43 11.31 8.45
N SER A 18 -2.54 11.27 9.78
CA SER A 18 -3.12 10.11 10.48
C SER A 18 -4.64 10.10 10.34
N CYS A 19 -5.19 8.97 9.90
CA CYS A 19 -6.63 8.72 9.87
C CYS A 19 -7.20 8.31 11.25
N LEU A 20 -6.32 8.14 12.25
CA LEU A 20 -6.71 7.92 13.65
C LEU A 20 -6.84 9.23 14.42
N ASP A 21 -6.33 10.33 13.87
CA ASP A 21 -6.50 11.66 14.45
C ASP A 21 -7.94 12.15 14.18
N PRO A 22 -8.78 12.37 15.21
CA PRO A 22 -10.15 12.85 15.02
C PRO A 22 -10.21 14.26 14.44
N ALA A 23 -9.10 15.01 14.42
CA ALA A 23 -9.02 16.35 13.85
C ALA A 23 -8.57 16.37 12.38
N VAL A 24 -8.22 15.21 11.78
CA VAL A 24 -7.77 15.17 10.39
C VAL A 24 -8.85 15.66 9.44
N SER A 25 -8.47 16.56 8.53
CA SER A 25 -9.38 17.07 7.51
C SER A 25 -9.27 16.27 6.20
N LEU A 26 -10.38 16.20 5.46
CA LEU A 26 -10.38 15.61 4.12
C LEU A 26 -9.48 16.40 3.14
N ASP A 27 -9.27 17.70 3.38
CA ASP A 27 -8.37 18.53 2.57
C ASP A 27 -6.90 18.14 2.75
N GLU A 28 -6.46 17.86 3.98
CA GLU A 28 -5.10 17.35 4.24
C GLU A 28 -4.88 15.97 3.61
N LEU A 29 -5.90 15.11 3.63
CA LEU A 29 -5.87 13.82 2.93
C LEU A 29 -5.83 14.00 1.40
N ALA A 30 -6.64 14.91 0.85
CA ALA A 30 -6.65 15.21 -0.59
C ALA A 30 -5.32 15.80 -1.07
N ALA A 31 -4.64 16.59 -0.24
CA ALA A 31 -3.28 17.08 -0.53
C ALA A 31 -2.28 15.92 -0.66
N PHE A 32 -2.35 14.91 0.21
CA PHE A 32 -1.57 13.68 0.07
C PHE A 32 -1.90 12.95 -1.24
N GLY A 33 -3.19 12.79 -1.57
CA GLY A 33 -3.64 12.18 -2.82
C GLY A 33 -3.07 12.87 -4.07
N THR A 34 -3.03 14.20 -4.05
CA THR A 34 -2.46 15.02 -5.14
C THR A 34 -0.94 14.83 -5.29
N ALA A 35 -0.23 14.45 -4.23
CA ALA A 35 1.21 14.19 -4.27
C ALA A 35 1.57 12.78 -4.80
N LEU A 36 0.59 11.86 -4.91
CA LEU A 36 0.85 10.49 -5.38
C LEU A 36 1.40 10.48 -6.81
N PRO A 37 2.47 9.75 -7.13
CA PRO A 37 3.13 9.85 -8.44
C PRO A 37 2.29 9.28 -9.59
N ARG A 38 1.51 8.22 -9.34
CA ARG A 38 0.81 7.43 -10.37
C ARG A 38 -0.63 7.86 -10.53
N ARG A 39 -1.10 8.03 -11.77
CA ARG A 39 -2.52 8.32 -12.06
C ARG A 39 -3.44 7.24 -11.48
N ASP A 40 -3.14 5.96 -11.72
CA ASP A 40 -3.97 4.86 -11.19
C ASP A 40 -3.92 4.79 -9.65
N GLY A 41 -2.79 5.16 -9.04
CA GLY A 41 -2.68 5.31 -7.59
C GLY A 41 -3.53 6.45 -7.03
N ARG A 42 -3.64 7.59 -7.75
CA ARG A 42 -4.56 8.68 -7.41
C ARG A 42 -6.01 8.23 -7.51
N LEU A 43 -6.39 7.57 -8.60
CA LEU A 43 -7.76 7.03 -8.76
C LEU A 43 -8.12 6.04 -7.65
N PHE A 44 -7.17 5.20 -7.26
CA PHE A 44 -7.35 4.27 -6.14
C PHE A 44 -7.49 5.00 -4.79
N PHE A 45 -6.72 6.05 -4.58
CA PHE A 45 -6.84 6.91 -3.40
C PHE A 45 -8.19 7.63 -3.35
N ASP A 46 -8.63 8.21 -4.47
CA ASP A 46 -9.91 8.92 -4.59
C ASP A 46 -11.08 7.98 -4.28
N TYR A 47 -11.01 6.73 -4.75
CA TYR A 47 -11.96 5.68 -4.40
C TYR A 47 -12.02 5.44 -2.88
N TRP A 48 -10.87 5.25 -2.23
CA TRP A 48 -10.81 5.07 -0.78
C TRP A 48 -11.30 6.31 -0.01
N LEU A 49 -10.96 7.51 -0.48
CA LEU A 49 -11.39 8.76 0.14
C LEU A 49 -12.91 8.96 0.00
N ALA A 50 -13.51 8.57 -1.12
CA ALA A 50 -14.95 8.61 -1.33
C ALA A 50 -15.75 7.69 -0.38
N HIS A 51 -15.08 6.75 0.29
CA HIS A 51 -15.68 5.86 1.28
C HIS A 51 -15.53 6.38 2.72
N TRP A 52 -14.91 7.54 2.91
CA TRP A 52 -15.08 8.28 4.16
C TRP A 52 -16.54 8.73 4.27
N ARG A 53 -17.19 8.35 5.38
CA ARG A 53 -18.59 8.68 5.66
C ARG A 53 -18.69 9.19 7.08
N ASP A 54 -19.54 10.17 7.35
CA ASP A 54 -19.83 10.66 8.71
C ASP A 54 -18.57 10.97 9.55
N GLY A 55 -17.51 11.47 8.91
CA GLY A 55 -16.23 11.80 9.57
C GLY A 55 -15.40 10.59 10.02
N ARG A 56 -15.78 9.36 9.65
CA ARG A 56 -15.00 8.14 9.93
C ARG A 56 -14.22 7.66 8.70
N PRO A 57 -13.02 7.08 8.90
CA PRO A 57 -12.32 6.37 7.85
C PRO A 57 -13.08 5.12 7.37
N PRO A 58 -12.74 4.58 6.17
CA PRO A 58 -13.36 3.39 5.62
C PRO A 58 -13.01 2.15 6.45
N ARG A 59 -13.96 1.24 6.57
CA ARG A 59 -13.81 -0.09 7.15
C ARG A 59 -13.56 -1.11 6.06
N ARG A 60 -13.20 -2.35 6.43
CA ARG A 60 -13.07 -3.41 5.44
C ARG A 60 -14.40 -3.66 4.72
N ALA A 61 -15.51 -3.64 5.45
CA ALA A 61 -16.84 -3.87 4.88
C ALA A 61 -17.32 -2.77 3.92
N ASP A 62 -16.74 -1.57 3.96
CA ASP A 62 -17.11 -0.48 3.05
C ASP A 62 -16.49 -0.66 1.66
N VAL A 63 -15.42 -1.46 1.51
CA VAL A 63 -14.69 -1.65 0.25
C VAL A 63 -15.43 -2.63 -0.67
N LEU A 64 -15.91 -2.12 -1.81
CA LEU A 64 -16.61 -2.85 -2.87
C LEU A 64 -15.69 -3.15 -4.07
N PRO A 65 -15.22 -4.40 -4.24
CA PRO A 65 -14.27 -4.77 -5.30
C PRO A 65 -14.72 -4.44 -6.73
N GLU A 66 -16.02 -4.48 -6.99
CA GLU A 66 -16.64 -4.20 -8.29
C GLU A 66 -16.45 -2.73 -8.72
N GLU A 67 -16.35 -1.80 -7.78
CA GLU A 67 -16.16 -0.37 -8.08
C GLU A 67 -14.73 -0.05 -8.52
N LEU A 68 -13.76 -0.91 -8.18
CA LEU A 68 -12.36 -0.76 -8.57
C LEU A 68 -12.11 -1.09 -10.06
N GLY A 69 -13.00 -1.88 -10.67
CA GLY A 69 -12.93 -2.25 -12.09
C GLY A 69 -11.55 -2.76 -12.50
N ARG A 70 -10.92 -2.08 -13.48
CA ARG A 70 -9.59 -2.46 -14.00
C ARG A 70 -8.46 -2.37 -12.96
N LEU A 71 -8.63 -1.56 -11.91
CA LEU A 71 -7.61 -1.39 -10.87
C LEU A 71 -7.46 -2.65 -10.03
N LEU A 72 -8.49 -3.51 -9.97
CA LEU A 72 -8.51 -4.70 -9.11
C LEU A 72 -7.32 -5.65 -9.35
N ALA A 73 -6.82 -5.75 -10.58
CA ALA A 73 -5.63 -6.52 -10.91
C ALA A 73 -4.36 -6.01 -10.21
N GLN A 74 -4.35 -4.74 -9.78
CA GLN A 74 -3.25 -4.06 -9.10
C GLN A 74 -3.54 -3.79 -7.61
N VAL A 75 -4.53 -4.49 -7.02
CA VAL A 75 -4.92 -4.31 -5.62
C VAL A 75 -4.43 -5.45 -4.76
N PHE A 76 -4.02 -5.15 -3.53
CA PHE A 76 -3.81 -6.16 -2.49
C PHE A 76 -4.56 -5.79 -1.22
N LEU A 77 -4.89 -6.80 -0.42
CA LEU A 77 -5.50 -6.62 0.89
C LEU A 77 -4.65 -7.30 1.94
N ILE A 78 -4.35 -6.59 3.02
CA ILE A 78 -3.62 -7.11 4.17
C ILE A 78 -4.52 -7.05 5.40
N GLU A 79 -4.57 -8.12 6.16
CA GLU A 79 -5.19 -8.20 7.47
C GLU A 79 -4.12 -8.02 8.55
N VAL A 80 -4.45 -7.26 9.60
CA VAL A 80 -3.69 -7.20 10.85
C VAL A 80 -4.25 -8.27 11.78
N GLU A 81 -3.51 -9.35 12.01
CA GLU A 81 -3.94 -10.46 12.87
C GLU A 81 -4.14 -9.95 14.32
N PRO A 82 -5.34 -10.04 14.90
CA PRO A 82 -5.65 -9.39 16.18
C PRO A 82 -4.77 -9.84 17.35
N GLU A 83 -4.41 -11.11 17.41
CA GLU A 83 -3.71 -11.72 18.53
C GLU A 83 -2.21 -11.45 18.52
N THR A 84 -1.62 -11.35 17.32
CA THR A 84 -0.16 -11.27 17.15
C THR A 84 0.31 -9.95 16.55
N GLY A 85 -0.59 -9.19 15.92
CA GLY A 85 -0.25 -8.02 15.10
C GLY A 85 0.46 -8.37 13.78
N ARG A 86 0.61 -9.66 13.45
CA ARG A 86 1.25 -10.07 12.19
C ARG A 86 0.38 -9.67 11.00
N LEU A 87 1.03 -9.32 9.91
CA LEU A 87 0.37 -8.84 8.70
C LEU A 87 0.25 -9.98 7.70
N ARG A 88 -0.97 -10.32 7.29
CA ARG A 88 -1.26 -11.42 6.37
C ARG A 88 -1.90 -10.92 5.08
N TYR A 89 -1.37 -11.32 3.92
CA TYR A 89 -2.04 -11.04 2.65
C TYR A 89 -3.32 -11.86 2.54
N ARG A 90 -4.46 -11.19 2.36
CA ARG A 90 -5.77 -11.80 2.10
C ARG A 90 -6.12 -11.88 0.63
N LEU A 91 -5.52 -11.00 -0.16
CA LEU A 91 -5.69 -10.90 -1.60
C LEU A 91 -4.43 -10.28 -2.20
N ILE A 92 -3.99 -10.80 -3.34
CA ILE A 92 -3.07 -10.14 -4.27
C ILE A 92 -3.73 -10.13 -5.65
N GLY A 93 -3.79 -8.96 -6.28
CA GLY A 93 -4.29 -8.80 -7.63
C GLY A 93 -3.38 -9.50 -8.64
N THR A 94 -3.99 -10.04 -9.68
CA THR A 94 -3.30 -10.86 -10.70
C THR A 94 -2.20 -10.11 -11.44
N GLY A 95 -2.33 -8.80 -11.63
CA GLY A 95 -1.31 -7.93 -12.22
C GLY A 95 -0.07 -7.79 -11.33
N ILE A 96 -0.26 -7.66 -10.01
CA ILE A 96 0.85 -7.67 -9.05
C ILE A 96 1.53 -9.04 -9.05
N ALA A 97 0.75 -10.12 -8.94
CA ALA A 97 1.29 -11.48 -8.91
C ALA A 97 2.11 -11.78 -10.18
N ALA A 98 1.63 -11.38 -11.36
CA ALA A 98 2.38 -11.51 -12.61
C ALA A 98 3.65 -10.63 -12.63
N GLY A 99 3.58 -9.40 -12.12
CA GLY A 99 4.71 -8.48 -12.06
C GLY A 99 5.84 -8.95 -11.14
N ILE A 100 5.48 -9.41 -9.94
CA ILE A 100 6.40 -9.96 -8.94
C ILE A 100 6.86 -11.38 -9.33
N GLY A 101 6.01 -12.16 -9.99
CA GLY A 101 6.29 -13.52 -10.42
C GLY A 101 5.76 -14.62 -9.50
N TYR A 102 5.01 -14.26 -8.45
CA TYR A 102 4.30 -15.23 -7.60
C TYR A 102 3.13 -14.57 -6.87
N ASP A 103 2.14 -15.39 -6.50
CA ASP A 103 1.01 -14.97 -5.67
C ASP A 103 1.37 -15.11 -4.17
N SER A 104 1.32 -13.99 -3.44
CA SER A 104 1.61 -13.96 -1.99
C SER A 104 0.38 -14.18 -1.12
N THR A 105 -0.79 -14.46 -1.69
CA THR A 105 -2.04 -14.66 -0.94
C THR A 105 -1.88 -15.73 0.12
N GLY A 106 -2.31 -15.42 1.35
CA GLY A 106 -2.21 -16.31 2.51
C GLY A 106 -0.86 -16.30 3.22
N ARG A 107 0.18 -15.64 2.69
CA ARG A 107 1.49 -15.52 3.34
C ARG A 107 1.54 -14.32 4.26
N TYR A 108 2.35 -14.41 5.31
CA TYR A 108 2.63 -13.25 6.15
C TYR A 108 3.73 -12.37 5.54
N LEU A 109 3.69 -11.06 5.83
CA LEU A 109 4.63 -10.10 5.26
C LEU A 109 6.07 -10.32 5.73
N ASP A 110 6.25 -10.80 6.96
CA ASP A 110 7.55 -11.20 7.51
C ASP A 110 8.14 -12.40 6.77
N GLU A 111 7.32 -13.38 6.38
CA GLU A 111 7.72 -14.53 5.55
C GLU A 111 8.11 -14.09 4.13
N VAL A 112 7.35 -13.17 3.54
CA VAL A 112 7.62 -12.61 2.20
C VAL A 112 8.93 -11.84 2.19
N SER A 113 9.21 -11.06 3.25
CA SER A 113 10.40 -10.21 3.35
C SER A 113 11.60 -10.88 4.03
N ALA A 114 11.49 -12.15 4.44
CA ALA A 114 12.55 -12.86 5.17
C ALA A 114 13.89 -12.89 4.42
N GLY A 115 13.84 -13.04 3.08
CA GLY A 115 15.02 -13.06 2.21
C GLY A 115 15.43 -11.70 1.66
N PHE A 116 14.80 -10.60 2.06
CA PHE A 116 15.14 -9.27 1.55
C PHE A 116 16.44 -8.76 2.18
N PRO A 117 17.19 -7.91 1.46
CA PRO A 117 18.27 -7.14 2.07
C PRO A 117 17.79 -6.41 3.32
N GLU A 118 18.64 -6.36 4.35
CA GLU A 118 18.27 -5.82 5.66
C GLU A 118 17.70 -4.40 5.58
N ALA A 119 18.33 -3.54 4.78
CA ALA A 119 17.87 -2.16 4.56
C ALA A 119 16.45 -2.11 3.96
N LEU A 120 16.14 -2.98 2.98
CA LEU A 120 14.81 -3.05 2.38
C LEU A 120 13.77 -3.58 3.37
N ARG A 121 14.13 -4.59 4.17
CA ARG A 121 13.27 -5.13 5.22
C ARG A 121 12.97 -4.08 6.30
N ALA A 122 13.98 -3.35 6.77
CA ALA A 122 13.81 -2.27 7.75
C ALA A 122 12.91 -1.15 7.20
N ARG A 123 13.04 -0.83 5.91
CA ARG A 123 12.18 0.12 5.21
C ARG A 123 10.72 -0.34 5.17
N TRP A 124 10.47 -1.61 4.81
CA TRP A 124 9.12 -2.18 4.83
C TRP A 124 8.51 -2.15 6.24
N GLN A 125 9.29 -2.50 7.26
CA GLN A 125 8.85 -2.42 8.65
C GLN A 125 8.48 -0.99 9.07
N ARG A 126 9.27 0.02 8.66
CA ARG A 126 8.96 1.43 8.92
C ARG A 126 7.65 1.86 8.25
N ARG A 127 7.47 1.52 6.97
CA ARG A 127 6.21 1.78 6.23
C ARG A 127 5.01 1.16 6.95
N ASP A 128 5.14 -0.11 7.34
CA ASP A 128 4.06 -0.86 7.96
C ASP A 128 3.75 -0.31 9.38
N ALA A 129 4.76 0.13 10.13
CA ALA A 129 4.57 0.81 11.41
C ALA A 129 3.86 2.17 11.26
N LEU A 130 4.16 2.96 10.22
CA LEU A 130 3.45 4.20 9.93
C LEU A 130 1.99 3.92 9.55
N CYS A 131 1.73 2.91 8.73
CA CYS A 131 0.39 2.63 8.24
C CYS A 131 -0.49 1.99 9.31
N VAL A 132 -0.02 0.95 9.98
CA VAL A 132 -0.78 0.21 11.00
C VAL A 132 -0.75 0.93 12.35
N GLY A 133 0.43 1.32 12.81
CA GLY A 133 0.61 1.90 14.14
C GLY A 133 0.16 3.35 14.26
N GLN A 134 0.22 4.12 13.17
CA GLN A 134 -0.20 5.53 13.17
C GLN A 134 -1.42 5.79 12.29
N GLY A 135 -1.99 4.77 11.63
CA GLY A 135 -3.15 4.94 10.75
C GLY A 135 -2.90 5.90 9.59
N ARG A 136 -1.69 5.93 9.03
CA ARG A 136 -1.34 6.88 7.96
C ARG A 136 -1.42 6.22 6.58
N PRO A 137 -1.98 6.88 5.55
CA PRO A 137 -1.75 6.49 4.17
C PRO A 137 -0.26 6.53 3.87
N VAL A 138 0.31 5.52 3.21
CA VAL A 138 1.74 5.49 2.87
C VAL A 138 1.94 5.14 1.41
N CYS A 139 2.71 5.97 0.71
CA CYS A 139 3.22 5.66 -0.61
C CYS A 139 4.72 5.34 -0.52
N SER A 140 5.16 4.31 -1.26
CA SER A 140 6.55 3.89 -1.29
C SER A 140 6.94 3.36 -2.65
N GLY A 141 8.22 3.50 -3.01
CA GLY A 141 8.78 2.95 -4.24
C GLY A 141 10.13 2.27 -4.02
N TRP A 142 10.33 1.09 -4.61
CA TRP A 142 11.58 0.33 -4.50
C TRP A 142 11.88 -0.45 -5.78
N SER A 143 13.16 -0.71 -6.04
CA SER A 143 13.59 -1.58 -7.14
C SER A 143 13.45 -3.07 -6.80
N LEU A 144 13.35 -3.91 -7.82
CA LEU A 144 13.29 -5.37 -7.69
C LEU A 144 14.69 -6.02 -7.75
N ASP A 145 15.73 -5.30 -7.33
CA ASP A 145 17.12 -5.78 -7.31
C ASP A 145 17.28 -7.08 -6.52
N HIS A 146 16.56 -7.19 -5.40
CA HIS A 146 16.60 -8.35 -4.50
C HIS A 146 16.10 -9.66 -5.14
N ILE A 147 15.42 -9.60 -6.29
CA ILE A 147 15.02 -10.77 -7.09
C ILE A 147 15.66 -10.76 -8.48
N GLY A 148 16.78 -10.04 -8.65
CA GLY A 148 17.54 -9.97 -9.90
C GLY A 148 16.84 -9.22 -11.04
N ARG A 149 15.83 -8.39 -10.72
CA ARG A 149 15.04 -7.63 -11.70
C ARG A 149 15.26 -6.12 -11.53
N ALA A 150 16.52 -5.69 -11.50
CA ALA A 150 16.87 -4.30 -11.21
C ALA A 150 16.36 -3.26 -12.21
N TRP A 151 15.98 -3.70 -13.41
CA TRP A 151 15.33 -2.85 -14.41
C TRP A 151 13.84 -2.60 -14.12
N ARG A 152 13.31 -3.17 -13.02
CA ARG A 152 11.93 -2.96 -12.58
C ARG A 152 11.84 -2.31 -11.22
N ALA A 153 10.82 -1.48 -11.06
CA ALA A 153 10.45 -0.86 -9.80
C ALA A 153 9.00 -1.22 -9.42
N VAL A 154 8.71 -1.11 -8.13
CA VAL A 154 7.36 -1.16 -7.59
C VAL A 154 7.04 0.19 -7.01
N VAL A 155 5.89 0.76 -7.37
CA VAL A 155 5.26 1.86 -6.64
C VAL A 155 4.05 1.28 -5.92
N SER A 156 4.01 1.43 -4.59
CA SER A 156 2.93 0.94 -3.76
C SER A 156 2.27 2.08 -2.99
N LEU A 157 0.96 1.97 -2.84
CA LEU A 157 0.15 2.78 -1.95
C LEU A 157 -0.56 1.85 -0.96
N ARG A 158 -0.52 2.19 0.33
CA ARG A 158 -1.21 1.48 1.41
C ARG A 158 -2.12 2.46 2.14
N LEU A 159 -3.38 2.10 2.24
CA LEU A 159 -4.43 2.90 2.82
C LEU A 159 -5.02 2.16 4.02
N PRO A 160 -5.04 2.78 5.21
CA PRO A 160 -5.58 2.12 6.40
C PRO A 160 -7.09 1.94 6.27
N LEU A 161 -7.58 0.81 6.75
CA LEU A 161 -9.00 0.55 6.98
C LEU A 161 -9.20 0.39 8.50
N ILE A 162 -10.09 1.20 9.07
CA ILE A 162 -10.16 1.41 10.52
C ILE A 162 -11.53 0.98 11.04
N GLU A 163 -11.51 0.07 12.00
CA GLU A 163 -12.69 -0.41 12.74
C GLU A 163 -12.41 -0.25 14.23
N ASP A 164 -13.36 0.28 15.00
CA ASP A 164 -13.23 0.48 16.46
C ASP A 164 -11.94 1.20 16.89
N GLY A 165 -11.56 2.25 16.13
CA GLY A 165 -10.39 3.08 16.45
C GLY A 165 -9.04 2.40 16.22
N ARG A 166 -8.99 1.27 15.52
CA ARG A 166 -7.75 0.55 15.17
C ARG A 166 -7.72 0.21 13.69
N VAL A 167 -6.51 0.17 13.13
CA VAL A 167 -6.30 -0.33 11.77
C VAL A 167 -6.46 -1.85 11.79
N THR A 168 -7.48 -2.39 11.12
CA THR A 168 -7.70 -3.84 11.02
C THR A 168 -7.21 -4.41 9.70
N HIS A 169 -7.22 -3.59 8.65
CA HIS A 169 -6.76 -3.98 7.32
C HIS A 169 -6.00 -2.83 6.64
N LEU A 170 -5.16 -3.17 5.68
CA LEU A 170 -4.61 -2.23 4.72
C LEU A 170 -5.15 -2.56 3.33
N LEU A 171 -5.79 -1.57 2.71
CA LEU A 171 -6.16 -1.62 1.31
C LEU A 171 -4.99 -1.08 0.48
N GLY A 172 -4.47 -1.88 -0.43
CA GLY A 172 -3.23 -1.59 -1.13
C GLY A 172 -3.37 -1.55 -2.64
N PHE A 173 -2.59 -0.68 -3.27
CA PHE A 173 -2.34 -0.65 -4.70
C PHE A 173 -0.85 -0.87 -4.96
N GLY A 174 -0.52 -1.62 -6.00
CA GLY A 174 0.87 -1.87 -6.41
C GLY A 174 0.99 -1.83 -7.93
N ALA A 175 1.87 -0.99 -8.45
CA ALA A 175 2.24 -0.99 -9.86
C ALA A 175 3.67 -1.51 -9.98
N VAL A 176 3.87 -2.56 -10.78
CA VAL A 176 5.20 -3.08 -11.13
C VAL A 176 5.53 -2.61 -12.54
N GLU A 177 6.60 -1.85 -12.68
CA GLU A 177 7.09 -1.29 -13.95
C GLU A 177 8.47 -1.82 -14.25
#